data_AF-A0A1N7HZM1-F1
#
_entry.id   AF-A0A1N7HZM1-F1
#
_cell.length_a   1.000
_cell.length_b   1.000
_cell.length_c   1.000
_cell.angle_alpha   90.00
_cell.angle_beta   90.00
_cell.angle_gamma   90.00
#
_symmetry.space_group_name_H-M   'P 1'
#
loop_
_entity.id
_entity.type
_entity.pdbx_description
1 polymer ?
#
loop_
_entity_poly.entity_id
_entity_poly.type
_entity_poly.pdbx_seq_one_letter_code
_entity_poly.pdbx_strand_id
1 'polypeptide(L)'
;MRKQIIYLFFLLFYSLQSCQSVPVNNDIPVLQNKKKVGFINQATDFKCDSCYTLKKMKVNDRNFTFKISVSLNNINDKNILQEDYELLSDQSKDGLVIKYNSLYNSDSYIFRIGKNKNNIAITKTSKISSSVNHHKIAKDDYVDYPATSICEKEGNHILYDDREISLNQYFINSDKNCFLCPSKYSVKECLEKKKINAKFKWQ
;
A
#
# COMPACT_ATOMS: atom_id res chain seq x y z
N MET A 1 31.22 -44.14 1.12
CA MET A 1 31.13 -42.66 1.19
C MET A 1 31.06 -41.94 -0.18
N ARG A 2 31.18 -42.62 -1.33
CA ARG A 2 31.12 -41.96 -2.66
C ARG A 2 29.68 -41.69 -3.17
N LYS A 3 28.67 -42.43 -2.67
CA LYS A 3 27.27 -42.31 -3.10
C LYS A 3 26.48 -41.18 -2.39
N GLN A 4 26.87 -40.78 -1.17
CA GLN A 4 26.21 -39.69 -0.44
C GLN A 4 26.62 -38.30 -0.96
N ILE A 5 27.82 -38.16 -1.51
CA ILE A 5 28.32 -36.89 -2.09
C ILE A 5 27.53 -36.50 -3.35
N ILE A 6 27.06 -37.47 -4.13
CA ILE A 6 26.29 -37.24 -5.36
C ILE A 6 24.89 -36.66 -5.05
N TYR A 7 24.24 -37.14 -4.00
CA TYR A 7 22.93 -36.63 -3.58
C TYR A 7 23.00 -35.18 -3.07
N LEU A 8 24.10 -34.80 -2.43
CA LEU A 8 24.30 -33.45 -1.92
C LEU A 8 24.51 -32.44 -3.05
N PHE A 9 25.16 -32.85 -4.14
CA PHE A 9 25.33 -32.04 -5.35
C PHE A 9 24.01 -31.85 -6.12
N PHE A 10 23.16 -32.87 -6.17
CA PHE A 10 21.85 -32.78 -6.83
C PHE A 10 20.88 -31.85 -6.09
N LEU A 11 20.90 -31.85 -4.74
CA LEU A 11 20.08 -30.94 -3.93
C LEU A 11 20.53 -29.46 -4.07
N LEU A 12 21.83 -29.21 -4.20
CA LEU A 12 22.38 -27.87 -4.43
C LEU A 12 22.05 -27.31 -5.82
N PHE A 13 21.93 -28.16 -6.84
CA PHE A 13 21.51 -27.72 -8.18
C PHE A 13 20.02 -27.37 -8.24
N TYR A 14 19.16 -28.08 -7.51
CA TYR A 14 17.73 -27.77 -7.44
C TYR A 14 17.43 -26.49 -6.65
N SER A 15 18.22 -26.15 -5.62
CA SER A 15 18.01 -24.90 -4.87
C SER A 15 18.47 -23.65 -5.63
N LEU A 16 19.40 -23.78 -6.59
CA LEU A 16 19.86 -22.67 -7.42
C LEU A 16 18.88 -22.30 -8.55
N GLN A 17 17.99 -23.22 -8.97
CA GLN A 17 17.00 -22.92 -10.01
C GLN A 17 15.77 -22.16 -9.51
N SER A 18 15.52 -22.16 -8.20
CA SER A 18 14.36 -21.48 -7.59
C SER A 18 14.57 -19.98 -7.35
N CYS A 19 15.76 -19.45 -7.65
CA CYS A 19 16.08 -18.02 -7.56
C CYS A 19 16.11 -17.38 -8.96
N GLN A 20 15.22 -17.79 -9.85
CA GLN A 20 14.94 -17.02 -11.06
C GLN A 20 13.87 -15.99 -10.69
N SER A 21 14.30 -14.73 -10.61
CA SER A 21 13.45 -13.56 -10.49
C SER A 21 12.23 -13.73 -11.40
N VAL A 22 11.03 -13.67 -10.82
CA VAL A 22 9.80 -13.47 -11.57
C VAL A 22 10.07 -12.36 -12.58
N PRO A 23 9.91 -12.59 -13.90
CA PRO A 23 10.12 -11.53 -14.88
C PRO A 23 9.14 -10.42 -14.53
N VAL A 24 9.68 -9.32 -14.03
CA VAL A 24 8.90 -8.12 -13.79
C VAL A 24 8.36 -7.72 -15.15
N ASN A 25 7.04 -7.77 -15.30
CA ASN A 25 6.39 -7.52 -16.57
C ASN A 25 6.62 -6.04 -16.92
N ASN A 26 7.67 -5.76 -17.69
CA ASN A 26 8.21 -4.41 -17.96
C ASN A 26 7.38 -3.60 -18.97
N ASP A 27 6.15 -4.04 -19.24
CA ASP A 27 5.27 -3.46 -20.27
C ASP A 27 4.11 -2.66 -19.67
N ILE A 28 4.17 -2.28 -18.39
CA ILE A 28 3.14 -1.41 -17.79
C ILE A 28 3.36 0.02 -18.31
N PRO A 29 2.45 0.58 -19.13
CA PRO A 29 2.65 1.89 -19.74
C PRO A 29 2.48 2.99 -18.70
N VAL A 30 3.41 3.95 -18.73
CA VAL A 30 3.35 5.18 -17.93
C VAL A 30 2.76 6.28 -18.79
N LEU A 31 1.80 7.02 -18.24
CA LEU A 31 1.07 8.09 -18.90
C LEU A 31 1.31 9.43 -18.22
N GLN A 32 1.38 10.50 -19.01
CA GLN A 32 1.25 11.89 -18.55
C GLN A 32 0.31 12.62 -19.52
N ASN A 33 -0.68 13.35 -19.01
CA ASN A 33 -1.69 14.04 -19.84
C ASN A 33 -2.35 13.12 -20.90
N LYS A 34 -2.68 11.88 -20.51
CA LYS A 34 -3.25 10.82 -21.38
C LYS A 34 -2.33 10.34 -22.52
N LYS A 35 -1.07 10.76 -22.56
CA LYS A 35 -0.08 10.29 -23.54
C LYS A 35 0.90 9.34 -22.87
N LYS A 36 1.29 8.27 -23.57
CA LYS A 36 2.33 7.35 -23.11
C LYS A 36 3.69 8.05 -23.16
N VAL A 37 4.43 7.95 -22.07
CA VAL A 37 5.76 8.57 -21.90
C VAL A 37 6.87 7.56 -21.62
N GLY A 38 6.51 6.30 -21.36
CA GLY A 38 7.46 5.23 -21.08
C GLY A 38 6.77 3.99 -20.51
N PHE A 39 7.54 3.19 -19.78
CA PHE A 39 7.06 2.02 -19.07
C PHE A 39 7.72 1.92 -17.69
N ILE A 40 7.06 1.24 -16.77
CA ILE A 40 7.60 0.96 -15.44
C ILE A 40 8.88 0.13 -15.54
N ASN A 41 9.84 0.43 -14.66
CA ASN A 41 11.17 -0.18 -14.57
C ASN A 41 12.05 0.01 -15.82
N GLN A 42 11.71 0.95 -16.70
CA GLN A 42 12.55 1.35 -17.82
C GLN A 42 13.26 2.68 -17.53
N ALA A 43 14.51 2.78 -17.98
CA ALA A 43 15.28 4.01 -17.91
C ALA A 43 14.72 5.05 -18.89
N THR A 44 14.67 6.32 -18.48
CA THR A 44 14.17 7.41 -19.31
C THR A 44 14.76 8.75 -18.88
N ASP A 45 14.92 9.66 -19.85
CA ASP A 45 15.25 11.07 -19.61
C ASP A 45 14.00 11.94 -19.51
N PHE A 46 12.81 11.34 -19.63
CA PHE A 46 11.55 12.06 -19.55
C PHE A 46 11.30 12.60 -18.14
N LYS A 47 11.04 13.91 -18.04
CA LYS A 47 10.67 14.55 -16.77
C LYS A 47 9.25 14.19 -16.38
N CYS A 48 9.11 13.45 -15.28
CA CYS A 48 7.84 12.99 -14.78
C CYS A 48 7.25 13.95 -13.74
N ASP A 49 6.40 14.88 -14.18
CA ASP A 49 5.83 15.92 -13.30
C ASP A 49 4.50 15.49 -12.65
N SER A 50 3.80 14.50 -13.21
CA SER A 50 2.55 13.91 -12.68
C SER A 50 2.21 12.63 -13.45
N CYS A 51 3.17 11.71 -13.62
CA CYS A 51 2.88 10.50 -14.36
C CYS A 51 2.08 9.50 -13.53
N TYR A 52 1.41 8.59 -14.24
CA TYR A 52 0.63 7.55 -13.62
C TYR A 52 0.57 6.31 -14.51
N THR A 53 0.37 5.15 -13.89
CA THR A 53 -0.13 3.95 -14.58
C THR A 53 -1.64 3.83 -14.37
N LEU A 54 -2.28 2.98 -15.16
CA LEU A 54 -3.70 2.67 -15.04
C LEU A 54 -3.85 1.20 -14.64
N LYS A 55 -4.57 0.96 -13.54
CA LYS A 55 -4.93 -0.38 -13.10
C LYS A 55 -6.44 -0.55 -13.13
N LYS A 56 -6.91 -1.49 -13.95
CA LYS A 56 -8.34 -1.85 -14.00
C LYS A 56 -8.62 -2.90 -12.93
N MET A 57 -9.70 -2.70 -12.19
CA MET A 57 -10.16 -3.64 -11.17
C MET A 57 -11.67 -3.76 -11.22
N LYS A 58 -12.15 -4.99 -11.06
CA LYS A 58 -13.58 -5.26 -10.94
C LYS A 58 -14.02 -5.04 -9.49
N VAL A 59 -15.04 -4.21 -9.31
CA VAL A 59 -15.72 -4.02 -8.02
C VAL A 59 -17.18 -4.38 -8.22
N ASN A 60 -17.62 -5.48 -7.60
CA ASN A 60 -18.89 -6.14 -7.91
C ASN A 60 -18.98 -6.46 -9.42
N ASP A 61 -19.94 -5.88 -10.13
CA ASP A 61 -20.17 -6.09 -11.57
C ASP A 61 -19.66 -4.96 -12.46
N ARG A 62 -18.98 -3.96 -11.88
CA ARG A 62 -18.45 -2.80 -12.61
C ARG A 62 -16.93 -2.81 -12.65
N ASN A 63 -16.36 -2.33 -13.75
CA ASN A 63 -14.92 -2.17 -13.90
C ASN A 63 -14.54 -0.73 -13.59
N PHE A 64 -13.62 -0.53 -12.67
CA PHE A 64 -13.08 0.78 -12.32
C PHE A 64 -11.63 0.86 -12.78
N THR A 65 -11.22 2.05 -13.22
CA THR A 65 -9.83 2.31 -13.62
C THR A 65 -9.20 3.23 -12.60
N PHE A 66 -8.15 2.77 -11.92
CA PHE A 66 -7.43 3.53 -10.90
C PHE A 66 -6.13 4.09 -11.46
N LYS A 67 -5.82 5.34 -11.14
CA LYS A 67 -4.50 5.94 -11.36
C LYS A 67 -3.58 5.58 -10.21
N ILE A 68 -2.41 5.06 -10.54
CA ILE A 68 -1.33 4.84 -9.58
C ILE A 68 -0.23 5.84 -9.91
N SER A 69 0.19 6.63 -8.93
CA SER A 69 1.24 7.63 -9.12
C SER A 69 2.57 6.96 -9.46
N VAL A 70 3.33 7.61 -10.33
CA VAL A 70 4.66 7.17 -10.77
C VAL A 70 5.64 8.30 -10.57
N SER A 71 6.79 7.96 -9.98
CA SER A 71 7.93 8.86 -9.84
C SER A 71 9.12 8.37 -10.64
N LEU A 72 10.04 9.29 -10.89
CA LEU A 72 11.33 9.01 -11.52
C LEU A 72 12.39 8.89 -10.42
N ASN A 73 12.89 7.68 -10.21
CA ASN A 73 13.88 7.40 -9.16
C ASN A 73 15.26 7.17 -9.79
N ASN A 74 16.31 7.67 -9.14
CA ASN A 74 17.68 7.42 -9.56
C ASN A 74 18.18 6.10 -8.96
N ILE A 75 18.49 5.13 -9.81
CA ILE A 75 19.02 3.82 -9.43
C ILE A 75 20.23 3.52 -10.31
N ASN A 76 21.41 3.38 -9.70
CA ASN A 76 22.67 3.13 -10.40
C ASN A 76 22.90 4.10 -11.57
N ASP A 77 22.81 5.40 -11.28
CA ASP A 77 22.97 6.51 -12.24
C ASP A 77 21.97 6.53 -13.40
N LYS A 78 20.88 5.77 -13.30
CA LYS A 78 19.78 5.77 -14.27
C LYS A 78 18.50 6.25 -13.63
N ASN A 79 17.79 7.11 -14.36
CA ASN A 79 16.46 7.57 -13.97
C ASN A 79 15.43 6.54 -14.44
N ILE A 80 14.77 5.87 -13.49
CA ILE A 80 13.85 4.75 -13.75
C ILE A 80 12.45 5.13 -13.27
N LEU A 81 11.44 4.90 -14.11
CA LEU A 81 10.04 5.10 -13.74
C LEU A 81 9.56 3.97 -12.82
N GLN A 82 9.07 4.31 -11.63
CA GLN A 82 8.55 3.33 -10.68
C GLN A 82 7.20 3.79 -10.12
N GLU A 83 6.30 2.84 -9.87
CA GLU A 83 5.06 3.15 -9.15
C GLU A 83 5.39 3.58 -7.73
N ASP A 84 4.66 4.56 -7.22
CA ASP A 84 4.84 5.06 -5.86
C ASP A 84 4.12 4.21 -4.82
N TYR A 85 3.12 3.46 -5.29
CA TYR A 85 2.25 2.67 -4.45
C TYR A 85 1.92 1.34 -5.09
N GLU A 86 1.88 0.29 -4.28
CA GLU A 86 1.30 -0.98 -4.64
C GLU A 86 -0.22 -0.97 -4.37
N LEU A 87 -1.01 -1.21 -5.41
CA LEU A 87 -2.47 -1.35 -5.31
C LEU A 87 -2.86 -2.83 -5.18
N LEU A 88 -3.34 -3.23 -4.00
CA LEU A 88 -3.85 -4.57 -3.73
C LEU A 88 -5.36 -4.52 -3.46
N SER A 89 -6.05 -5.62 -3.73
CA SER A 89 -7.48 -5.74 -3.51
C SER A 89 -7.79 -7.02 -2.76
N ASP A 90 -8.64 -6.92 -1.76
CA ASP A 90 -9.11 -8.04 -0.97
C ASP A 90 -10.64 -7.97 -0.86
N GLN A 91 -11.31 -9.11 -0.97
CA GLN A 91 -12.75 -9.20 -0.80
C GLN A 91 -13.06 -9.46 0.67
N SER A 92 -13.90 -8.61 1.27
CA SER A 92 -14.36 -8.78 2.65
C SER A 92 -15.87 -8.99 2.69
N LYS A 93 -16.39 -9.46 3.83
CA LYS A 93 -17.84 -9.61 4.04
C LYS A 93 -18.61 -8.29 3.89
N ASP A 94 -17.94 -7.16 4.14
CA ASP A 94 -18.54 -5.81 4.13
C ASP A 94 -18.28 -5.05 2.81
N GLY A 95 -17.73 -5.72 1.80
CA GLY A 95 -17.40 -5.15 0.49
C GLY A 95 -15.93 -5.29 0.12
N LEU A 96 -15.52 -4.59 -0.93
CA LEU A 96 -14.14 -4.63 -1.42
C LEU A 96 -13.25 -3.74 -0.56
N VAL A 97 -12.09 -4.26 -0.19
CA VAL A 97 -11.03 -3.50 0.45
C VAL A 97 -9.90 -3.29 -0.54
N ILE A 98 -9.60 -2.04 -0.85
CA ILE A 98 -8.42 -1.67 -1.62
C ILE A 98 -7.34 -1.22 -0.65
N LYS A 99 -6.17 -1.86 -0.69
CA LYS A 99 -4.97 -1.43 0.02
C LYS A 99 -4.05 -0.73 -0.97
N TYR A 100 -3.51 0.40 -0.56
CA TYR A 100 -2.64 1.23 -1.36
C TYR A 100 -1.41 1.54 -0.51
N ASN A 101 -0.39 0.69 -0.68
CA ASN A 101 0.80 0.66 0.16
C ASN A 101 1.88 1.51 -0.49
N SER A 102 2.45 2.46 0.24
CA SER A 102 3.62 3.18 -0.23
C SER A 102 4.79 2.22 -0.46
N LEU A 103 5.50 2.42 -1.57
CA LEU A 103 6.71 1.66 -1.88
C LEU A 103 7.98 2.34 -1.32
N TYR A 104 7.85 3.52 -0.72
CA TYR A 104 8.98 4.30 -0.17
C TYR A 104 9.01 4.39 1.36
N ASN A 105 7.87 4.19 2.02
CA ASN A 105 7.75 4.30 3.47
C ASN A 105 6.72 3.31 4.00
N SER A 106 6.50 3.31 5.32
CA SER A 106 5.57 2.39 5.96
C SER A 106 4.09 2.79 5.83
N ASP A 107 3.76 3.85 5.07
CA ASP A 107 2.38 4.31 4.97
C ASP A 107 1.55 3.34 4.12
N SER A 108 0.39 2.98 4.63
CA SER A 108 -0.61 2.20 3.92
C SER A 108 -1.97 2.86 4.04
N TYR A 109 -2.63 3.06 2.90
CA TYR A 109 -4.00 3.56 2.85
C TYR A 109 -4.95 2.42 2.53
N ILE A 110 -6.01 2.29 3.31
CA ILE A 110 -7.04 1.27 3.12
C ILE A 110 -8.35 1.96 2.79
N PHE A 111 -8.89 1.67 1.62
CA PHE A 111 -10.18 2.16 1.16
C PHE A 111 -11.19 1.03 1.21
N ARG A 112 -12.23 1.18 2.03
CA ARG A 112 -13.40 0.31 1.98
C ARG A 112 -14.36 0.85 0.94
N ILE A 113 -14.68 0.00 -0.03
CA ILE A 113 -15.61 0.29 -1.11
C ILE A 113 -16.85 -0.56 -0.90
N GLY A 114 -17.97 0.12 -0.72
CA GLY A 114 -19.27 -0.49 -0.47
C GLY A 114 -20.34 0.06 -1.41
N LYS A 115 -21.51 -0.58 -1.37
CA LYS A 115 -22.71 -0.06 -2.03
C LYS A 115 -23.37 0.96 -1.12
N ASN A 116 -23.57 2.18 -1.61
CA ASN A 116 -24.43 3.18 -0.97
C ASN A 116 -25.61 3.50 -1.89
N LYS A 117 -26.81 3.07 -1.47
CA LYS A 117 -28.02 3.09 -2.31
C LYS A 117 -27.75 2.40 -3.65
N ASN A 118 -27.74 3.15 -4.75
CA ASN A 118 -27.51 2.64 -6.10
C ASN A 118 -26.07 2.84 -6.61
N ASN A 119 -25.20 3.45 -5.81
CA ASN A 119 -23.85 3.82 -6.20
C ASN A 119 -22.80 2.97 -5.48
N ILE A 120 -21.64 2.80 -6.12
CA ILE A 120 -20.44 2.26 -5.48
C ILE A 120 -19.69 3.46 -4.92
N ALA A 121 -19.27 3.40 -3.66
CA ALA A 121 -18.62 4.53 -2.99
C ALA A 121 -17.50 4.06 -2.07
N ILE A 122 -16.50 4.92 -1.88
CA ILE A 122 -15.56 4.81 -0.77
C ILE A 122 -16.32 5.22 0.49
N THR A 123 -16.60 4.24 1.34
CA THR A 123 -17.37 4.42 2.58
C THR A 123 -16.46 4.73 3.76
N LYS A 124 -15.22 4.25 3.72
CA LYS A 124 -14.24 4.49 4.78
C LYS A 124 -12.83 4.50 4.21
N THR A 125 -12.03 5.44 4.69
CA THR A 125 -10.59 5.48 4.46
C THR A 125 -9.87 5.30 5.79
N SER A 126 -8.81 4.50 5.79
CA SER A 126 -7.88 4.37 6.90
C SER A 126 -6.47 4.68 6.43
N LYS A 127 -5.68 5.37 7.24
CA LYS A 127 -4.23 5.51 7.07
C LYS A 127 -3.54 4.75 8.20
N ILE A 128 -2.56 3.94 7.85
CA ILE A 128 -1.70 3.20 8.77
C ILE A 128 -0.29 3.67 8.51
N SER A 129 0.43 4.07 9.55
CA SER A 129 1.83 4.49 9.45
C SER A 129 2.60 4.09 10.71
N SER A 130 3.91 3.95 10.58
CA SER A 130 4.78 3.83 11.76
C SER A 130 4.82 5.16 12.51
N SER A 131 4.92 5.09 13.83
CA SER A 131 4.98 6.25 14.72
C SER A 131 5.77 5.89 15.99
N VAL A 132 6.02 6.89 16.82
CA VAL A 132 6.51 6.72 18.19
C VAL A 132 5.44 7.22 19.14
N ASN A 133 5.28 6.53 20.26
CA ASN A 133 4.46 6.99 21.37
C ASN A 133 5.37 7.44 22.52
N HIS A 134 5.32 8.73 22.84
CA HIS A 134 6.15 9.36 23.87
C HIS A 134 5.42 9.28 25.23
N HIS A 135 5.86 8.38 26.10
CA HIS A 135 5.30 8.20 27.43
C HIS A 135 6.07 9.02 28.45
N LYS A 136 5.40 9.99 29.07
CA LYS A 136 5.99 10.78 30.15
C LYS A 136 6.20 9.94 31.40
N ILE A 137 7.42 9.94 31.95
CA ILE A 137 7.77 9.27 33.21
C ILE A 137 7.93 10.30 34.34
N ALA A 138 8.57 11.43 34.06
CA ALA A 138 8.70 12.53 35.00
C ALA A 138 8.59 13.88 34.28
N LYS A 139 8.77 14.99 35.00
CA LYS A 139 8.85 16.32 34.38
C LYS A 139 10.07 16.34 33.45
N ASP A 140 9.83 16.60 32.17
CA ASP A 140 10.84 16.64 31.11
C ASP A 140 11.55 15.29 30.83
N ASP A 141 10.99 14.17 31.30
CA ASP A 141 11.51 12.82 31.07
C ASP A 141 10.46 11.92 30.42
N TYR A 142 10.85 11.27 29.32
CA TYR A 142 9.97 10.50 28.45
C TYR A 142 10.65 9.20 28.00
N VAL A 143 9.85 8.16 27.82
CA VAL A 143 10.27 6.93 27.16
C VAL A 143 9.47 6.73 25.88
N ASP A 144 10.19 6.34 24.84
CA ASP A 144 9.67 6.18 23.50
C ASP A 144 9.36 4.71 23.23
N TYR A 145 8.12 4.44 22.86
CA TYR A 145 7.68 3.12 22.45
C TYR A 145 7.34 3.10 20.95
N PRO A 146 7.79 2.07 20.21
CA PRO A 146 7.39 1.91 18.82
C PRO A 146 5.88 1.71 18.73
N ALA A 147 5.26 2.48 17.84
CA ALA A 147 3.82 2.51 17.67
C ALA A 147 3.42 2.41 16.19
N THR A 148 2.22 1.91 15.98
CA THR A 148 1.47 2.02 14.74
C THR A 148 0.42 3.11 14.94
N SER A 149 0.47 4.16 14.12
CA SER A 149 -0.59 5.16 14.05
C SER A 149 -1.66 4.68 13.09
N ILE A 150 -2.92 4.71 13.53
CA ILE A 150 -4.08 4.30 12.73
C ILE A 150 -5.08 5.46 12.74
N CYS A 151 -5.31 6.04 11.58
CA CYS A 151 -6.26 7.10 11.35
C CYS A 151 -7.45 6.58 10.58
N GLU A 152 -8.66 6.99 10.96
CA GLU A 152 -9.87 6.59 10.24
C GLU A 152 -10.75 7.80 9.90
N LYS A 153 -11.32 7.76 8.70
CA LYS A 153 -12.28 8.75 8.22
C LYS A 153 -13.42 8.03 7.50
N GLU A 154 -14.63 8.17 8.02
CA GLU A 154 -15.84 7.76 7.31
C GLU A 154 -16.09 8.72 6.14
N GLY A 155 -16.65 8.20 5.06
CA GLY A 155 -16.86 8.95 3.83
C GLY A 155 -18.02 8.40 3.01
N ASN A 156 -18.34 9.12 1.93
CA ASN A 156 -19.33 8.69 0.96
C ASN A 156 -18.96 9.20 -0.44
N HIS A 157 -17.75 8.89 -0.87
CA HIS A 157 -17.25 9.37 -2.16
C HIS A 157 -17.68 8.40 -3.26
N ILE A 158 -18.66 8.80 -4.05
CA ILE A 158 -19.18 8.01 -5.17
C ILE A 158 -18.07 7.80 -6.21
N LEU A 159 -17.90 6.55 -6.62
CA LEU A 159 -17.01 6.15 -7.70
C LEU A 159 -17.81 5.99 -8.99
N TYR A 160 -17.27 6.54 -10.06
CA TYR A 160 -17.82 6.41 -11.41
C TYR A 160 -16.90 5.51 -12.25
N ASP A 161 -17.49 4.58 -12.98
CA ASP A 161 -16.79 3.57 -13.79
C ASP A 161 -16.36 4.10 -15.18
N ASP A 162 -16.89 5.25 -15.60
CA ASP A 162 -16.52 5.97 -16.82
C ASP A 162 -15.30 6.89 -16.64
N ARG A 163 -14.67 6.91 -15.45
CA ARG A 163 -13.58 7.82 -15.10
C ARG A 163 -12.36 7.11 -14.53
N GLU A 164 -11.21 7.73 -14.72
CA GLU A 164 -9.97 7.36 -14.05
C GLU A 164 -9.98 7.91 -12.60
N ILE A 165 -9.81 7.04 -11.62
CA ILE A 165 -9.92 7.38 -10.19
C ILE A 165 -8.53 7.51 -9.58
N SER A 166 -8.19 8.69 -9.07
CA SER A 166 -7.00 8.89 -8.24
C SER A 166 -7.33 8.66 -6.77
N LEU A 167 -6.79 7.62 -6.13
CA LEU A 167 -7.07 7.36 -4.71
C LEU A 167 -6.40 8.39 -3.78
N ASN A 168 -5.29 8.99 -4.21
CA ASN A 168 -4.53 9.97 -3.43
C ASN A 168 -5.36 11.18 -3.00
N GLN A 169 -6.40 11.54 -3.77
CA GLN A 169 -7.30 12.65 -3.43
C GLN A 169 -8.13 12.38 -2.16
N TYR A 170 -8.21 11.13 -1.71
CA TYR A 170 -8.96 10.70 -0.54
C TYR A 170 -8.07 10.42 0.68
N PHE A 171 -6.77 10.71 0.59
CA PHE A 171 -5.84 10.50 1.70
C PHE A 171 -6.22 11.30 2.95
N ILE A 172 -5.88 10.73 4.11
CA ILE A 172 -6.03 11.38 5.40
C ILE A 172 -4.77 12.19 5.66
N ASN A 173 -4.89 13.52 5.60
CA ASN A 173 -3.78 14.46 5.79
C ASN A 173 -3.76 15.09 7.20
N SER A 174 -4.59 14.62 8.13
CA SER A 174 -4.73 15.20 9.46
C SER A 174 -4.82 14.12 10.52
N ASP A 175 -4.18 14.37 11.67
CA ASP A 175 -4.11 13.41 12.76
C ASP A 175 -5.34 13.39 13.70
N LYS A 176 -6.38 14.19 13.39
CA LYS A 176 -7.53 14.41 14.28
C LYS A 176 -8.26 13.14 14.73
N ASN A 177 -8.31 12.12 13.87
CA ASN A 177 -9.02 10.86 14.14
C ASN A 177 -8.07 9.66 14.22
N CYS A 178 -6.85 9.90 14.70
CA CYS A 178 -5.82 8.88 14.83
C CYS A 178 -5.70 8.37 16.26
N PHE A 179 -5.22 7.15 16.39
CA PHE A 179 -4.81 6.59 17.68
C PHE A 179 -3.54 5.79 17.49
N LEU A 180 -2.74 5.74 18.55
CA LEU A 180 -1.52 4.95 18.60
C LEU A 180 -1.82 3.57 19.18
N CYS A 181 -1.21 2.55 18.58
CA CYS A 181 -1.24 1.18 19.05
C CYS A 181 0.20 0.66 19.13
N PRO A 182 0.60 -0.12 20.16
CA PRO A 182 1.95 -0.69 20.20
C PRO A 182 2.23 -1.56 18.97
N SER A 183 3.41 -1.45 18.37
CA SER A 183 3.75 -2.14 17.12
C SER A 183 3.71 -3.67 17.20
N LYS A 184 3.70 -4.25 18.41
CA LYS A 184 3.54 -5.71 18.61
C LYS A 184 2.14 -6.24 18.26
N TYR A 185 1.13 -5.38 18.23
CA TYR A 185 -0.23 -5.76 17.86
C TYR A 185 -0.44 -5.58 16.35
N SER A 186 -1.17 -6.52 15.75
CA SER A 186 -1.64 -6.34 14.38
C SER A 186 -2.68 -5.21 14.29
N VAL A 187 -2.80 -4.59 13.11
CA VAL A 187 -3.82 -3.55 12.85
C VAL A 187 -5.24 -4.02 13.21
N LYS A 188 -5.55 -5.28 12.91
CA LYS A 188 -6.86 -5.89 13.25
C LYS A 188 -7.08 -5.91 14.77
N GLU A 189 -6.11 -6.36 15.53
CA GLU A 189 -6.20 -6.39 17.00
C GLU A 189 -6.30 -4.99 17.59
N CYS A 190 -5.57 -4.02 17.04
CA CYS A 190 -5.66 -2.62 17.44
C CYS A 190 -7.08 -2.07 17.26
N LEU A 191 -7.69 -2.33 16.11
CA LEU A 191 -9.06 -1.89 15.81
C LEU A 191 -10.09 -2.57 16.72
N GLU A 192 -9.98 -3.88 16.98
CA GLU A 192 -10.88 -4.57 17.90
C GLU A 192 -10.76 -4.05 19.34
N LYS A 193 -9.53 -3.80 19.82
CA LYS A 193 -9.30 -3.20 21.14
C LYS A 193 -9.85 -1.78 21.23
N LYS A 194 -9.71 -0.97 20.17
CA LYS A 194 -10.29 0.38 20.11
C LYS A 194 -11.81 0.35 20.23
N LYS A 195 -12.50 -0.58 19.55
CA LYS A 195 -13.97 -0.69 19.62
C LYS A 195 -14.50 -0.86 21.05
N ILE A 196 -13.76 -1.60 21.88
CA ILE A 196 -14.11 -1.85 23.28
C ILE A 196 -13.41 -0.89 24.27
N ASN A 197 -12.74 0.16 23.77
CA ASN A 197 -11.94 1.11 24.56
C ASN A 197 -10.93 0.42 25.51
N ALA A 198 -10.36 -0.71 25.11
CA ALA A 198 -9.38 -1.44 25.91
C ALA A 198 -8.03 -0.72 25.92
N LYS A 199 -7.40 -0.66 27.10
CA LYS A 199 -6.05 -0.10 27.24
C LYS A 199 -5.00 -1.01 26.61
N PHE A 200 -4.02 -0.41 25.96
CA PHE A 200 -2.85 -1.11 25.43
C PHE A 200 -1.75 -1.24 26.50
N LYS A 201 -1.06 -2.38 26.49
CA LYS A 201 0.18 -2.56 27.26
C LYS A 201 1.35 -2.12 26.40
N TRP A 202 1.92 -0.97 26.74
CA TRP A 202 3.11 -0.39 26.11
C TRP A 202 4.36 -1.02 26.71
N GLN A 203 5.18 -1.64 25.86
CA GLN A 203 6.42 -2.32 26.18
C GLN A 203 7.35 -2.17 24.98
#